data_AF-A0A1V5D1V0-F1
#
_entry.id   AF-A0A1V5D1V0-F1
#
_cell.length_a   1.000
_cell.length_b   1.000
_cell.length_c   1.000
_cell.angle_alpha   90.00
_cell.angle_beta   90.00
_cell.angle_gamma   90.00
#
_symmetry.space_group_name_H-M   'P 1'
#
loop_
_entity.id
_entity.type
_entity.pdbx_description
1 polymer ?
#
loop_
_entity_poly.entity_id
_entity_poly.type
_entity_poly.pdbx_seq_one_letter_code
_entity_poly.pdbx_strand_id
1 'polypeptide(L)'
;MDDLHSEDQQVIPQLEKRVISGFWRRILAFVIDGIFMGLVGFAVGIFFFDPLAHLGGWGRLLGFCAALVYYGVLNSSIGNGQTIGKRIVKIEVVNGNGEHISLGRSSLRYSILAVPFFLNAAMIPPALLTGPLGYLLGLLIFGLGGAIIYLYIFNRRTRQSLHDMVCDTFVVRTFPKGDVLAGPVWKTHIVIVSVWFILVAIGAIVMQNLSQKGIFPGLLATQQAIISSGKVHMATVFVGKTWTVSGSNKNEVTYVASNAVWKKRPANYETAAREVALIILNQYPGVMTKDVLEVTITYGYDIGIARAWHNWTFRHSPAKWKDVVSLPVENAGVRQ
;
A
#
# COMPACT_ATOMS: atom_id res chain seq x y z
N MET A 1 -70.06 35.23 24.16
CA MET A 1 -68.77 35.96 24.23
C MET A 1 -67.80 34.83 24.45
N ASP A 2 -67.50 34.16 23.33
CA ASP A 2 -67.11 32.76 23.32
C ASP A 2 -65.61 32.67 23.07
N ASP A 3 -65.00 31.79 23.86
CA ASP A 3 -63.59 31.70 24.15
C ASP A 3 -62.70 31.55 22.91
N LEU A 4 -61.76 32.49 22.80
CA LEU A 4 -60.55 32.36 22.00
C LEU A 4 -59.51 31.56 22.79
N HIS A 5 -59.53 30.24 22.61
CA HIS A 5 -58.35 29.40 22.84
C HIS A 5 -57.91 28.81 21.51
N SER A 6 -57.19 29.64 20.74
CA SER A 6 -56.30 29.16 19.68
C SER A 6 -55.10 28.49 20.35
N GLU A 7 -55.10 27.16 20.37
CA GLU A 7 -53.90 26.38 20.67
C GLU A 7 -52.79 26.76 19.69
N ASP A 8 -51.75 27.42 20.18
CA ASP A 8 -50.47 27.53 19.50
C ASP A 8 -49.91 26.11 19.32
N GLN A 9 -50.22 25.51 18.18
CA GLN A 9 -49.63 24.27 17.73
C GLN A 9 -48.15 24.56 17.42
N GLN A 10 -47.30 24.45 18.44
CA GLN A 10 -45.85 24.48 18.28
C GLN A 10 -45.47 23.41 17.26
N VAL A 11 -45.19 23.84 16.03
CA VAL A 11 -44.56 23.02 15.01
C VAL A 11 -43.16 22.73 15.52
N ILE A 12 -43.00 21.62 16.27
CA ILE A 12 -41.68 21.07 16.57
C ILE A 12 -41.03 20.85 15.20
N PRO A 13 -39.88 21.48 14.90
CA PRO A 13 -39.19 21.23 13.65
C PRO A 13 -38.94 19.73 13.60
N GLN A 14 -39.60 19.01 12.68
CA GLN A 14 -39.24 17.62 12.42
C GLN A 14 -37.79 17.66 11.96
N LEU A 15 -36.86 17.33 12.84
CA LEU A 15 -35.43 17.22 12.53
C LEU A 15 -35.32 16.30 11.31
N GLU A 16 -35.09 16.90 10.14
CA GLU A 16 -35.02 16.14 8.90
C GLU A 16 -33.90 15.10 9.04
N LYS A 17 -34.24 13.84 8.78
CA LYS A 17 -33.32 12.74 9.07
C LYS A 17 -32.23 12.71 8.02
N ARG A 18 -30.98 12.82 8.46
CA ARG A 18 -29.86 12.76 7.53
C ARG A 18 -29.66 11.34 6.99
N VAL A 19 -29.43 11.25 5.69
CA VAL A 19 -29.33 9.96 4.98
C VAL A 19 -27.89 9.49 4.90
N ILE A 20 -27.59 8.33 5.51
CA ILE A 20 -26.28 7.68 5.39
C ILE A 20 -25.99 7.34 3.92
N SER A 21 -24.82 7.75 3.42
CA SER A 21 -24.42 7.51 2.04
C SER A 21 -24.34 6.01 1.74
N GLY A 22 -24.86 5.63 0.59
CA GLY A 22 -24.71 4.28 0.04
C GLY A 22 -23.25 3.92 -0.29
N PHE A 23 -23.04 2.63 -0.50
CA PHE A 23 -21.75 2.01 -0.82
C PHE A 23 -21.10 2.62 -2.08
N TRP A 24 -21.83 2.66 -3.20
CA TRP A 24 -21.27 3.07 -4.50
C TRP A 24 -20.83 4.54 -4.56
N ARG A 25 -21.53 5.45 -3.88
CA ARG A 25 -21.14 6.88 -3.84
C ARG A 25 -19.79 7.06 -3.15
N ARG A 26 -19.54 6.30 -2.08
CA ARG A 26 -18.26 6.33 -1.36
C ARG A 26 -17.12 5.76 -2.20
N ILE A 27 -17.37 4.67 -2.96
CA ILE A 27 -16.41 4.13 -3.92
C ILE A 27 -16.10 5.15 -5.00
N LEU A 28 -17.12 5.73 -5.63
CA LEU A 28 -16.95 6.70 -6.70
C LEU A 28 -16.17 7.94 -6.22
N ALA A 29 -16.48 8.46 -5.02
CA ALA A 29 -15.71 9.53 -4.41
C ALA A 29 -14.23 9.15 -4.23
N PHE A 30 -13.95 7.96 -3.68
CA PHE A 30 -12.58 7.48 -3.48
C PHE A 30 -11.83 7.28 -4.80
N VAL A 31 -12.49 6.80 -5.85
CA VAL A 31 -11.90 6.66 -7.19
C VAL A 31 -11.56 8.03 -7.78
N ILE A 32 -12.47 9.00 -7.70
CA ILE A 32 -12.22 10.37 -8.20
C ILE A 32 -11.06 11.02 -7.45
N ASP A 33 -11.06 10.92 -6.12
CA ASP A 33 -9.98 11.45 -5.29
C ASP A 33 -8.64 10.75 -5.59
N GLY A 34 -8.67 9.43 -5.83
CA GLY A 34 -7.51 8.65 -6.24
C GLY A 34 -6.94 9.07 -7.59
N ILE A 35 -7.80 9.35 -8.58
CA ILE A 35 -7.38 9.88 -9.88
C ILE A 35 -6.76 11.27 -9.70
N PHE A 36 -7.40 12.16 -8.94
CA PHE A 36 -6.88 13.50 -8.67
C PHE A 36 -5.49 13.44 -8.00
N MET A 37 -5.36 12.67 -6.92
CA MET A 37 -4.08 12.50 -6.22
C MET A 37 -3.03 11.82 -7.10
N GLY A 38 -3.44 10.88 -7.96
CA GLY A 38 -2.56 10.22 -8.91
C GLY A 38 -2.03 11.16 -9.98
N LEU A 39 -2.88 12.04 -10.53
CA LEU A 39 -2.46 13.06 -11.50
C LEU A 39 -1.50 14.08 -10.88
N VAL A 40 -1.78 14.54 -9.66
CA VAL A 40 -0.88 15.44 -8.92
C VAL A 40 0.46 14.74 -8.66
N GLY A 41 0.44 13.49 -8.16
CA GLY A 41 1.65 12.71 -7.92
C GLY A 41 2.44 12.41 -9.20
N PHE A 42 1.76 12.18 -10.32
CA PHE A 42 2.40 11.97 -11.62
C PHE A 42 3.07 13.25 -12.12
N ALA A 43 2.41 14.41 -12.03
CA ALA A 43 2.99 15.69 -12.38
C ALA A 43 4.24 15.99 -11.56
N VAL A 44 4.20 15.80 -10.23
CA VAL A 44 5.38 15.91 -9.36
C VAL A 44 6.48 14.93 -9.80
N GLY A 45 6.10 13.71 -10.16
CA GLY A 45 6.99 12.68 -10.68
C GLY A 45 7.80 13.08 -11.91
N ILE A 46 7.20 13.81 -12.84
CA ILE A 46 7.87 14.29 -14.07
C ILE A 46 8.99 15.26 -13.71
N PHE A 47 8.74 16.21 -12.81
CA PHE A 47 9.72 17.26 -12.48
C PHE A 47 10.75 16.83 -11.44
N PHE A 48 10.40 15.86 -10.58
CA PHE A 48 11.23 15.46 -9.43
C PHE A 48 11.60 13.97 -9.45
N PHE A 49 11.73 13.36 -10.64
CA PHE A 49 11.99 11.93 -10.79
C PHE A 49 13.20 11.45 -9.96
N ASP A 50 14.39 12.00 -10.18
CA ASP A 50 15.61 11.54 -9.49
C ASP A 50 15.59 11.84 -7.98
N PRO A 51 15.18 13.04 -7.51
CA PRO A 51 14.98 13.29 -6.09
C PRO A 51 14.02 12.29 -5.42
N LEU A 52 12.90 11.97 -6.07
CA LEU A 52 11.96 10.98 -5.54
C LEU A 52 12.53 9.57 -5.55
N ALA A 53 13.31 9.20 -6.58
CA ALA A 53 13.96 7.90 -6.67
C ALA A 53 14.98 7.72 -5.55
N HIS A 54 15.71 8.77 -5.18
CA HIS A 54 16.66 8.77 -4.06
C HIS A 54 16.01 8.54 -2.68
N LEU A 55 14.71 8.82 -2.52
CA LEU A 55 14.01 8.57 -1.25
C LEU A 55 13.83 7.08 -0.97
N GLY A 56 13.80 6.23 -2.01
CA GLY A 56 13.49 4.81 -1.88
C GLY A 56 12.18 4.59 -1.12
N GLY A 57 12.21 3.77 -0.06
CA GLY A 57 11.03 3.50 0.78
C GLY A 57 10.39 4.73 1.44
N TRP A 58 11.15 5.81 1.65
CA TRP A 58 10.64 7.04 2.25
C TRP A 58 9.70 7.82 1.31
N GLY A 59 9.72 7.54 0.01
CA GLY A 59 8.80 8.17 -0.94
C GLY A 59 7.33 7.96 -0.55
N ARG A 60 6.97 6.76 -0.08
CA ARG A 60 5.58 6.48 0.36
C ARG A 60 5.19 7.28 1.60
N LEU A 61 6.12 7.59 2.51
CA LEU A 61 5.84 8.48 3.64
C LEU A 61 5.55 9.90 3.17
N LEU A 62 6.31 10.41 2.19
CA LEU A 62 6.04 11.72 1.59
C LEU A 62 4.63 11.76 0.97
N GLY A 63 4.25 10.75 0.20
CA GLY A 63 2.90 10.66 -0.37
C GLY A 63 1.81 10.48 0.68
N PHE A 64 2.06 9.75 1.77
CA PHE A 64 1.16 9.66 2.91
C PHE A 64 0.92 11.03 3.53
N CYS A 65 1.98 11.82 3.76
CA CYS A 65 1.85 13.17 4.29
C CYS A 65 1.07 14.09 3.34
N ALA A 66 1.35 14.04 2.04
CA ALA A 66 0.62 14.83 1.04
C ALA A 66 -0.87 14.47 1.02
N ALA A 67 -1.18 13.17 1.06
CA ALA A 67 -2.56 12.69 1.08
C ALA A 67 -3.24 12.96 2.44
N LEU A 68 -2.51 12.92 3.56
CA LEU A 68 -3.01 13.31 4.88
C LEU A 68 -3.41 14.78 4.91
N VAL A 69 -2.63 15.68 4.29
CA VAL A 69 -3.02 17.08 4.14
C VAL A 69 -4.31 17.19 3.32
N TYR A 70 -4.36 16.54 2.15
CA TYR A 70 -5.56 16.58 1.29
C TYR A 70 -6.81 16.04 2.00
N TYR A 71 -6.78 14.79 2.45
CA TYR A 71 -7.95 14.14 3.05
C TYR A 71 -8.23 14.65 4.47
N GLY A 72 -7.22 14.95 5.27
CA GLY A 72 -7.37 15.46 6.63
C GLY A 72 -8.01 16.84 6.64
N VAL A 73 -7.52 17.77 5.81
CA VAL A 73 -8.09 19.12 5.70
C VAL A 73 -9.49 19.06 5.07
N LEU A 74 -9.65 18.40 3.92
CA LEU A 74 -10.92 18.48 3.19
C LEU A 74 -12.07 17.70 3.84
N ASN A 75 -11.80 16.61 4.57
CA ASN A 75 -12.85 15.92 5.33
C ASN A 75 -13.15 16.57 6.69
N SER A 76 -12.44 17.62 7.07
CA SER A 76 -12.71 18.38 8.29
C SER A 76 -13.69 19.52 8.05
N SER A 77 -14.06 20.23 9.11
CA SER A 77 -14.82 21.49 9.07
C SER A 77 -14.22 22.53 8.11
N ILE A 78 -12.90 22.54 7.93
CA ILE A 78 -12.21 23.44 6.98
C ILE A 78 -12.68 23.18 5.53
N GLY A 79 -12.87 21.91 5.18
CA GLY A 79 -13.33 21.50 3.84
C GLY A 79 -14.82 21.22 3.73
N ASN A 80 -15.61 21.60 4.74
CA ASN A 80 -17.03 21.24 4.88
C ASN A 80 -17.27 19.72 4.81
N GLY A 81 -16.33 18.90 5.29
CA GLY A 81 -16.48 17.45 5.27
C GLY A 81 -16.36 16.81 3.88
N GLN A 82 -15.93 17.52 2.85
CA GLN A 82 -15.91 17.05 1.46
C GLN A 82 -14.56 17.24 0.75
N THR A 83 -13.97 16.12 0.34
CA THR A 83 -12.97 16.07 -0.74
C THR A 83 -13.58 16.38 -2.11
N ILE A 84 -12.75 16.57 -3.13
CA ILE A 84 -13.21 16.85 -4.50
C ILE A 84 -14.18 15.76 -4.99
N GLY A 85 -13.82 14.49 -4.83
CA GLY A 85 -14.67 13.36 -5.19
C GLY A 85 -15.99 13.34 -4.43
N LYS A 86 -15.95 13.67 -3.14
CA LYS A 86 -17.15 13.75 -2.29
C LYS A 86 -18.09 14.89 -2.67
N ARG A 87 -17.56 16.04 -3.09
CA ARG A 87 -18.35 17.18 -3.63
C ARG A 87 -19.13 16.75 -4.86
N ILE A 88 -18.45 16.08 -5.80
CA ILE A 88 -19.06 15.61 -7.06
C ILE A 88 -20.23 14.65 -6.80
N VAL A 89 -20.06 13.70 -5.86
CA VAL A 89 -21.12 12.70 -5.56
C VAL A 89 -22.10 13.14 -4.46
N LYS A 90 -21.98 14.38 -3.97
CA LYS A 90 -22.85 15.02 -2.96
C LYS A 90 -22.93 14.24 -1.64
N ILE A 91 -21.76 13.88 -1.10
CA ILE A 91 -21.65 13.25 0.23
C ILE A 91 -20.62 13.98 1.08
N GLU A 92 -20.69 13.85 2.40
CA GLU A 92 -19.78 14.53 3.33
C GLU A 92 -19.55 13.71 4.61
N VAL A 93 -18.50 14.06 5.35
CA VAL A 93 -18.13 13.45 6.64
C VAL A 93 -18.62 14.31 7.80
N VAL A 94 -19.34 13.68 8.73
CA VAL A 94 -19.89 14.33 9.93
C VAL A 94 -19.81 13.45 11.16
N ASN A 95 -20.01 14.03 12.35
CA ASN A 95 -20.22 13.31 13.61
C ASN A 95 -21.67 12.81 13.75
N GLY A 96 -22.01 12.18 14.88
CA GLY A 96 -23.38 11.71 15.18
C GLY A 96 -24.45 12.81 15.18
N ASN A 97 -24.08 14.04 15.55
CA ASN A 97 -24.95 15.22 15.57
C ASN A 97 -25.09 15.88 14.18
N GLY A 98 -24.47 15.31 13.14
CA GLY A 98 -24.48 15.87 11.80
C GLY A 98 -23.56 17.09 11.60
N GLU A 99 -22.69 17.40 12.55
CA GLU A 99 -21.73 18.50 12.44
C GLU A 99 -20.44 18.03 11.78
N HIS A 100 -19.72 18.95 11.12
CA HIS A 100 -18.41 18.65 10.57
C HIS A 100 -17.38 18.38 11.66
N ILE A 101 -16.47 17.45 11.39
CA ILE A 101 -15.46 17.03 12.36
C ILE A 101 -14.25 17.97 12.39
N SER A 102 -13.56 18.03 13.53
CA SER A 102 -12.31 18.81 13.65
C SER A 102 -11.18 18.25 12.77
N LEU A 103 -10.19 19.09 12.47
CA LEU A 103 -9.00 18.69 11.71
C LEU A 103 -8.29 17.49 12.34
N GLY A 104 -8.08 17.48 13.67
CA GLY A 104 -7.43 16.37 14.36
C GLY A 104 -8.18 15.04 14.22
N ARG A 105 -9.51 15.07 14.38
CA ARG A 105 -10.37 13.89 14.20
C ARG A 105 -10.35 13.41 12.74
N SER A 106 -10.38 14.32 11.78
CA SER A 106 -10.29 14.02 10.35
C SER A 106 -8.94 13.40 9.96
N SER A 107 -7.84 13.95 10.48
CA SER A 107 -6.48 13.45 10.27
C SER A 107 -6.30 12.05 10.86
N LEU A 108 -6.76 11.80 12.10
CA LEU A 108 -6.74 10.47 12.70
C LEU A 108 -7.54 9.46 11.87
N ARG A 109 -8.76 9.85 11.46
CA ARG A 109 -9.63 9.04 10.61
C ARG A 109 -8.92 8.66 9.30
N TYR A 110 -8.25 9.60 8.65
CA TYR A 110 -7.52 9.30 7.42
C TYR A 110 -6.31 8.40 7.68
N SER A 111 -5.53 8.65 8.73
CA SER A 111 -4.35 7.83 9.06
C SER A 111 -4.72 6.36 9.24
N ILE A 112 -5.78 6.05 9.98
CA ILE A 112 -6.25 4.66 10.18
C ILE A 112 -6.63 4.02 8.84
N LEU A 113 -7.29 4.78 7.95
CA LEU A 113 -7.69 4.29 6.63
C LEU A 113 -6.50 4.07 5.70
N ALA A 114 -5.51 4.96 5.72
CA ALA A 114 -4.44 5.03 4.74
C ALA A 114 -3.20 4.19 5.11
N VAL A 115 -2.94 3.95 6.40
CA VAL A 115 -1.78 3.19 6.87
C VAL A 115 -1.62 1.83 6.18
N PRO A 116 -2.65 0.96 6.07
CA PRO A 116 -2.50 -0.31 5.38
C PRO A 116 -2.07 -0.15 3.91
N PHE A 117 -2.62 0.84 3.22
CA PHE A 117 -2.33 1.10 1.81
C PHE A 117 -0.90 1.60 1.58
N PHE A 118 -0.42 2.54 2.40
CA PHE A 118 0.92 3.10 2.24
C PHE A 118 2.03 2.17 2.74
N LEU A 119 1.76 1.36 3.77
CA LEU A 119 2.68 0.32 4.23
C LEU A 119 2.71 -0.88 3.29
N ASN A 120 1.59 -1.23 2.65
CA ASN A 120 1.56 -2.32 1.68
C ASN A 120 2.49 -2.00 0.49
N ALA A 121 3.33 -2.98 0.12
CA ALA A 121 4.37 -2.85 -0.90
C ALA A 121 5.42 -1.74 -0.64
N ALA A 122 5.52 -1.20 0.58
CA ALA A 122 6.64 -0.35 0.96
C ALA A 122 7.96 -1.13 0.88
N MET A 123 9.05 -0.45 0.54
CA MET A 123 10.40 -1.03 0.52
C MET A 123 10.91 -1.21 1.95
N ILE A 124 10.37 -2.21 2.64
CA ILE A 124 10.74 -2.52 4.01
C ILE A 124 11.87 -3.55 3.96
N PRO A 125 13.03 -3.26 4.59
CA PRO A 125 14.12 -4.21 4.67
C PRO A 125 13.67 -5.58 5.22
N PRO A 126 14.09 -6.70 4.62
CA PRO A 126 13.70 -8.04 5.08
C PRO A 126 13.98 -8.28 6.57
N ALA A 127 15.09 -7.74 7.09
CA ALA A 127 15.44 -7.83 8.50
C ALA A 127 14.37 -7.27 9.46
N LEU A 128 13.67 -6.20 9.06
CA LEU A 128 12.57 -5.62 9.85
C LEU A 128 11.31 -6.49 9.78
N LEU A 129 11.08 -7.15 8.64
CA LEU A 129 9.94 -8.05 8.44
C LEU A 129 10.08 -9.36 9.22
N THR A 130 11.31 -9.83 9.43
CA THR A 130 11.58 -11.07 10.19
C THR A 130 11.72 -10.86 11.70
N GLY A 131 11.74 -9.62 12.17
CA GLY A 131 11.81 -9.26 13.59
C GLY A 131 10.45 -8.99 14.24
N PRO A 132 10.41 -8.60 15.53
CA PRO A 132 9.15 -8.28 16.23
C PRO A 132 8.32 -7.18 15.55
N LEU A 133 8.98 -6.25 14.87
CA LEU A 133 8.32 -5.20 14.09
C LEU A 133 7.52 -5.77 12.91
N GLY A 134 7.92 -6.92 12.37
CA GLY A 134 7.19 -7.63 11.32
C GLY A 134 5.78 -8.03 11.74
N TYR A 135 5.58 -8.43 13.01
CA TYR A 135 4.25 -8.70 13.54
C TYR A 135 3.35 -7.46 13.53
N LEU A 136 3.88 -6.32 14.00
CA LEU A 136 3.15 -5.06 13.99
C LEU A 136 2.80 -4.64 12.56
N LEU A 137 3.76 -4.73 11.63
CA LEU A 137 3.54 -4.41 10.21
C LEU A 137 2.49 -5.35 9.59
N GLY A 138 2.53 -6.64 9.89
CA GLY A 138 1.51 -7.61 9.46
C GLY A 138 0.12 -7.27 9.98
N LEU A 139 0.00 -6.87 11.24
CA LEU A 139 -1.27 -6.41 11.83
C LEU A 139 -1.76 -5.09 11.21
N LEU A 140 -0.86 -4.14 10.93
CA LEU A 140 -1.22 -2.89 10.28
C LEU A 140 -1.62 -3.06 8.81
N ILE A 141 -0.97 -3.97 8.07
CA ILE A 141 -1.28 -4.19 6.64
C ILE A 141 -2.50 -5.10 6.50
N PHE A 142 -2.44 -6.30 7.05
CA PHE A 142 -3.47 -7.33 6.85
C PHE A 142 -4.58 -7.29 7.90
N GLY A 143 -4.24 -7.01 9.17
CA GLY A 143 -5.23 -6.90 10.25
C GLY A 143 -6.15 -5.70 10.03
N LEU A 144 -5.58 -4.50 10.09
CA LEU A 144 -6.29 -3.23 9.90
C LEU A 144 -6.87 -3.12 8.48
N GLY A 145 -6.10 -3.44 7.43
CA GLY A 145 -6.60 -3.43 6.05
C GLY A 145 -7.79 -4.38 5.82
N GLY A 146 -7.68 -5.62 6.30
CA GLY A 146 -8.77 -6.61 6.20
C GLY A 146 -10.01 -6.20 6.98
N ALA A 147 -9.85 -5.68 8.20
CA ALA A 147 -10.95 -5.16 9.01
C ALA A 147 -11.67 -3.98 8.32
N ILE A 148 -10.91 -3.07 7.70
CA ILE A 148 -11.47 -1.94 6.96
C ILE A 148 -12.33 -2.43 5.80
N ILE A 149 -11.81 -3.35 4.98
CA ILE A 149 -12.52 -3.92 3.82
C ILE A 149 -13.77 -4.68 4.27
N TYR A 150 -13.63 -5.55 5.27
CA TYR A 150 -14.74 -6.32 5.83
C TYR A 150 -15.87 -5.41 6.32
N LEU A 151 -15.57 -4.44 7.18
CA LEU A 151 -16.58 -3.53 7.71
C LEU A 151 -17.19 -2.66 6.61
N TYR A 152 -16.40 -2.23 5.63
CA TYR A 152 -16.91 -1.44 4.52
C TYR A 152 -17.95 -2.20 3.67
N ILE A 153 -17.78 -3.51 3.50
CA ILE A 153 -18.71 -4.37 2.75
C ILE A 153 -19.90 -4.83 3.59
N PHE A 154 -19.64 -5.30 4.82
CA PHE A 154 -20.62 -6.04 5.61
C PHE A 154 -21.35 -5.20 6.66
N ASN A 155 -20.79 -4.09 7.14
CA ASN A 155 -21.49 -3.21 8.08
C ASN A 155 -22.53 -2.35 7.35
N ARG A 156 -23.65 -2.94 6.95
CA ARG A 156 -24.70 -2.23 6.20
C ARG A 156 -25.58 -1.34 7.09
N ARG A 157 -25.58 -1.56 8.41
CA ARG A 157 -26.42 -0.84 9.38
C ARG A 157 -25.95 0.60 9.55
N THR A 158 -24.68 0.80 9.93
CA THR A 158 -24.12 2.14 10.12
C THR A 158 -23.25 2.58 8.95
N ARG A 159 -22.79 1.63 8.12
CA ARG A 159 -21.78 1.84 7.07
C ARG A 159 -20.52 2.52 7.61
N GLN A 160 -20.18 2.29 8.86
CA GLN A 160 -18.90 2.71 9.40
C GLN A 160 -17.88 1.61 9.17
N SER A 161 -16.72 1.97 8.64
CA SER A 161 -15.54 1.11 8.68
C SER A 161 -14.69 1.44 9.91
N LEU A 162 -13.56 0.76 10.11
CA LEU A 162 -12.79 0.83 11.36
C LEU A 162 -12.36 2.26 11.69
N HIS A 163 -11.89 3.03 10.71
CA HIS A 163 -11.55 4.45 10.90
C HIS A 163 -12.74 5.33 11.28
N ASP A 164 -13.94 5.00 10.77
CA ASP A 164 -15.17 5.73 11.07
C ASP A 164 -15.64 5.43 12.50
N MET A 165 -15.53 4.17 12.92
CA MET A 165 -15.89 3.73 14.27
C MET A 165 -14.97 4.33 15.34
N VAL A 166 -13.66 4.33 15.10
CA VAL A 166 -12.68 4.89 16.04
C VAL A 166 -12.88 6.39 16.23
N CYS A 167 -13.28 7.10 15.17
CA CYS A 167 -13.43 8.55 15.20
C CYS A 167 -14.88 9.02 15.45
N ASP A 168 -15.82 8.09 15.63
CA ASP A 168 -17.27 8.33 15.69
C ASP A 168 -17.76 9.27 14.57
N THR A 169 -17.59 8.81 13.34
CA THR A 169 -17.93 9.58 12.13
C THR A 169 -18.80 8.79 11.17
N PHE A 170 -19.52 9.52 10.32
CA PHE A 170 -20.41 8.99 9.32
C PHE A 170 -20.18 9.69 7.99
N VAL A 171 -20.36 8.96 6.88
CA VAL A 171 -20.45 9.56 5.55
C VAL A 171 -21.91 9.56 5.12
N VAL A 172 -22.44 10.76 4.92
CA VAL A 172 -23.86 11.06 4.71
C VAL A 172 -24.06 11.82 3.40
N ARG A 173 -25.29 11.90 2.91
CA ARG A 173 -25.65 12.82 1.83
C ARG A 173 -25.65 14.26 2.35
N THR A 174 -25.40 15.22 1.45
CA THR A 174 -25.40 16.65 1.81
C THR A 174 -26.79 17.21 2.11
N PHE A 175 -27.83 16.53 1.65
CA PHE A 175 -29.22 16.87 1.89
C PHE A 175 -30.06 15.59 2.11
N PRO A 176 -31.06 15.60 3.00
CA PRO A 176 -31.41 16.68 3.96
C PRO A 176 -30.36 16.86 5.07
N LYS A 177 -30.42 17.99 5.79
CA LYS A 177 -29.57 18.25 6.97
C LYS A 177 -30.26 17.78 8.25
N GLY A 178 -29.49 17.42 9.26
CA GLY A 178 -29.98 17.01 10.58
C GLY A 178 -29.10 15.92 11.20
N ASP A 179 -29.61 15.29 12.25
CA ASP A 179 -28.87 14.28 13.03
C ASP A 179 -28.69 12.96 12.27
N VAL A 180 -27.60 12.27 12.59
CA VAL A 180 -27.34 10.93 12.08
C VAL A 180 -27.94 9.90 13.04
N LEU A 181 -29.16 9.47 12.74
CA LEU A 181 -29.82 8.38 13.47
C LEU A 181 -29.26 7.02 13.04
N ALA A 182 -28.01 6.75 13.42
CA ALA A 182 -27.40 5.44 13.29
C ALA A 182 -27.54 4.68 14.62
N GLY A 183 -28.19 3.52 14.60
CA GLY A 183 -28.15 2.59 15.74
C GLY A 183 -26.73 2.05 15.97
N PRO A 184 -26.49 1.34 17.09
CA PRO A 184 -25.17 0.81 17.40
C PRO A 184 -24.67 -0.17 16.33
N VAL A 185 -23.35 -0.24 16.14
CA VAL A 185 -22.71 -1.27 15.32
C VAL A 185 -23.06 -2.64 15.89
N TRP A 186 -23.38 -3.59 15.02
CA TRP A 186 -23.70 -4.94 15.44
C TRP A 186 -22.49 -5.60 16.11
N LYS A 187 -22.66 -6.08 17.35
CA LYS A 187 -21.58 -6.65 18.17
C LYS A 187 -20.83 -7.80 17.48
N THR A 188 -21.50 -8.55 16.61
CA THR A 188 -20.87 -9.63 15.82
C THR A 188 -19.78 -9.11 14.88
N HIS A 189 -19.88 -7.89 14.35
CA HIS A 189 -18.77 -7.31 13.56
C HIS A 189 -17.52 -7.13 14.42
N ILE A 190 -17.67 -6.73 15.68
CA ILE A 190 -16.54 -6.58 16.61
C ILE A 190 -15.91 -7.95 16.84
N VAL A 191 -16.70 -8.99 17.11
CA VAL A 191 -16.19 -10.36 17.28
C VAL A 191 -15.44 -10.83 16.04
N ILE A 192 -15.99 -10.63 14.84
CA ILE A 192 -15.35 -11.06 13.58
C ILE A 192 -14.04 -10.31 13.34
N VAL A 193 -14.01 -9.00 13.59
CA VAL A 193 -12.78 -8.21 13.48
C VAL A 193 -11.74 -8.70 14.51
N SER A 194 -12.13 -8.94 15.76
CA SER A 194 -11.22 -9.48 16.78
C SER A 194 -10.63 -10.83 16.40
N VAL A 195 -11.46 -11.76 15.91
CA VAL A 195 -11.01 -13.06 15.42
C VAL A 195 -10.07 -12.90 14.23
N TRP A 196 -10.37 -11.98 13.30
CA TRP A 196 -9.48 -11.67 12.18
C TRP A 196 -8.09 -11.20 12.63
N PHE A 197 -8.02 -10.28 13.60
CA PHE A 197 -6.74 -9.84 14.16
C PHE A 197 -5.95 -10.98 14.80
N ILE A 198 -6.62 -11.90 15.52
CA ILE A 198 -5.99 -13.09 16.10
C ILE A 198 -5.45 -14.00 14.98
N LEU A 199 -6.23 -14.26 13.93
CA LEU A 199 -5.81 -15.09 12.80
C LEU A 199 -4.61 -14.48 12.07
N VAL A 200 -4.59 -13.17 11.86
CA VAL A 200 -3.44 -12.47 11.26
C VAL A 200 -2.20 -12.57 12.15
N ALA A 201 -2.35 -12.43 13.47
CA ALA A 201 -1.24 -12.58 14.41
C ALA A 201 -0.66 -14.00 14.36
N ILE A 202 -1.52 -15.03 14.40
CA ILE A 202 -1.10 -16.44 14.29
C ILE A 202 -0.42 -16.68 12.93
N GLY A 203 -1.01 -16.19 11.84
CA GLY A 203 -0.44 -16.30 10.50
C GLY A 203 0.95 -15.66 10.38
N ALA A 204 1.16 -14.52 11.03
CA ALA A 204 2.47 -13.87 11.07
C ALA A 204 3.51 -14.71 11.85
N ILE A 205 3.14 -15.32 12.98
CA ILE A 205 4.00 -16.24 13.75
C ILE A 205 4.35 -17.47 12.91
N VAL A 206 3.38 -18.07 12.23
CA VAL A 206 3.60 -19.22 11.36
C VAL A 206 4.54 -18.84 10.21
N MET A 207 4.31 -17.71 9.55
CA MET A 207 5.15 -17.23 8.44
C MET A 207 6.58 -16.96 8.89
N GLN A 208 6.78 -16.35 10.06
CA GLN A 208 8.12 -16.12 10.59
C GLN A 208 8.86 -17.45 10.83
N ASN A 209 8.21 -18.45 11.43
CA ASN A 209 8.79 -19.77 11.63
C ASN A 209 9.13 -20.49 10.32
N LEU A 210 8.31 -20.31 9.27
CA LEU A 210 8.58 -20.87 7.94
C LEU A 210 9.77 -20.17 7.26
N SER A 211 9.91 -18.85 7.42
CA SER A 211 11.00 -18.07 6.83
C SER A 211 12.39 -18.44 7.35
N GLN A 212 12.46 -19.11 8.50
CA GLN A 212 13.71 -19.59 9.11
C GLN A 212 14.09 -21.02 8.66
N LYS A 213 13.25 -21.67 7.84
CA LYS A 213 13.44 -23.07 7.42
C LYS A 213 13.64 -23.18 5.91
N GLY A 214 14.21 -24.30 5.47
CA GLY A 214 14.35 -24.64 4.05
C GLY A 214 15.23 -23.66 3.27
N ILE A 215 14.75 -23.19 2.12
CA ILE A 215 15.51 -22.35 1.19
C ILE A 215 15.56 -20.86 1.58
N PHE A 216 14.70 -20.40 2.49
CA PHE A 216 14.52 -18.99 2.82
C PHE A 216 15.75 -18.33 3.46
N PRO A 217 16.47 -18.95 4.42
CA PRO A 217 17.65 -18.33 5.02
C PRO A 217 18.73 -17.96 4.00
N GLY A 218 18.99 -18.82 3.02
CA GLY A 218 19.96 -18.54 1.95
C GLY A 218 19.53 -17.38 1.04
N LEU A 219 18.22 -17.27 0.76
CA LEU A 219 17.66 -16.14 -0.01
C LEU A 219 17.74 -14.83 0.77
N LEU A 220 17.39 -14.84 2.06
CA LEU A 220 17.46 -13.67 2.93
C LEU A 220 18.91 -13.20 3.11
N ALA A 221 19.86 -14.12 3.32
CA ALA A 221 21.28 -13.79 3.40
C ALA A 221 21.79 -13.16 2.08
N THR A 222 21.38 -13.69 0.94
CA THR A 222 21.73 -13.14 -0.38
C THR A 222 21.14 -11.76 -0.61
N GLN A 223 19.86 -11.55 -0.26
CA GLN A 223 19.22 -10.22 -0.31
C GLN A 223 19.97 -9.22 0.56
N GLN A 224 20.33 -9.60 1.78
CA GLN A 224 21.06 -8.74 2.71
C GLN A 224 22.47 -8.40 2.19
N ALA A 225 23.16 -9.35 1.54
CA ALA A 225 24.46 -9.11 0.91
C ALA A 225 24.37 -8.14 -0.28
N ILE A 226 23.28 -8.17 -1.06
CA ILE A 226 23.06 -7.18 -2.12
C ILE A 226 22.80 -5.80 -1.50
N ILE A 227 22.00 -5.72 -0.43
CA ILE A 227 21.74 -4.47 0.28
C ILE A 227 23.01 -3.89 0.92
N SER A 228 23.88 -4.72 1.47
CA SER A 228 25.14 -4.30 2.12
C SER A 228 26.18 -3.74 1.14
N SER A 229 25.99 -3.91 -0.18
CA SER A 229 26.78 -3.18 -1.20
C SER A 229 26.66 -1.65 -1.09
N GLY A 230 25.62 -1.15 -0.42
CA GLY A 230 25.36 0.28 -0.23
C GLY A 230 24.73 0.98 -1.43
N LYS A 231 24.64 0.32 -2.60
CA LYS A 231 24.17 0.89 -3.87
C LYS A 231 22.66 0.82 -4.09
N VAL A 232 21.95 -0.03 -3.34
CA VAL A 232 20.52 -0.32 -3.53
C VAL A 232 19.70 0.07 -2.30
N HIS A 233 18.44 0.48 -2.53
CA HIS A 233 17.45 0.67 -1.47
C HIS A 233 16.91 -0.67 -0.95
N MET A 234 16.69 -1.61 -1.87
CA MET A 234 16.11 -2.91 -1.58
C MET A 234 16.59 -3.90 -2.63
N ALA A 235 16.71 -5.16 -2.23
CA ALA A 235 16.91 -6.27 -3.15
C ALA A 235 15.97 -7.41 -2.77
N THR A 236 15.35 -8.03 -3.76
CA THR A 236 14.63 -9.28 -3.60
C THR A 236 15.34 -10.36 -4.40
N VAL A 237 15.39 -11.56 -3.85
CA VAL A 237 15.93 -12.76 -4.50
C VAL A 237 14.94 -13.88 -4.24
N PHE A 238 14.46 -14.51 -5.31
CA PHE A 238 13.53 -15.62 -5.21
C PHE A 238 13.94 -16.74 -6.17
N VAL A 239 13.50 -17.95 -5.83
CA VAL A 239 13.78 -19.16 -6.60
C VAL A 239 12.45 -19.73 -7.02
N GLY A 240 12.37 -20.13 -8.28
CA GLY A 240 11.15 -20.63 -8.87
C GLY A 240 11.39 -21.66 -9.94
N LYS A 241 10.26 -22.14 -10.47
CA LYS A 241 10.18 -23.01 -11.63
C LYS A 241 9.20 -22.38 -12.60
N THR A 242 9.50 -22.43 -13.88
CA THR A 242 8.60 -22.02 -14.97
C THR A 242 8.58 -23.09 -16.03
N TRP A 243 7.52 -23.15 -16.82
CA TRP A 243 7.37 -24.12 -17.90
C TRP A 243 7.54 -23.41 -19.23
N THR A 244 8.49 -23.84 -20.03
CA THR A 244 8.65 -23.36 -21.40
C THR A 244 8.07 -24.40 -22.36
N VAL A 245 7.20 -23.94 -23.25
CA VAL A 245 6.61 -24.78 -24.31
C VAL A 245 7.37 -24.48 -25.60
N SER A 246 7.98 -25.52 -26.18
CA SER A 246 8.58 -25.45 -27.51
C SER A 246 7.97 -26.57 -28.36
N GLY A 247 7.00 -26.23 -29.21
CA GLY A 247 6.18 -27.21 -29.92
C GLY A 247 5.30 -28.02 -28.96
N SER A 248 5.39 -29.34 -29.02
CA SER A 248 4.68 -30.27 -28.10
C SER A 248 5.43 -30.54 -26.79
N ASN A 249 6.71 -30.17 -26.69
CA ASN A 249 7.53 -30.44 -25.50
C ASN A 249 7.34 -29.35 -24.45
N LYS A 250 7.01 -29.78 -23.22
CA LYS A 250 7.00 -28.95 -22.02
C LYS A 250 8.27 -29.22 -21.24
N ASN A 251 9.16 -28.23 -21.19
CA ASN A 251 10.38 -28.32 -20.39
C ASN A 251 10.20 -27.48 -19.12
N GLU A 252 10.54 -28.09 -17.97
CA GLU A 252 10.65 -27.38 -16.70
C GLU A 252 11.97 -26.61 -16.69
N VAL A 253 11.92 -25.31 -16.42
CA VAL A 253 13.08 -24.43 -16.28
C VAL A 253 13.09 -23.88 -14.86
N THR A 254 14.17 -24.15 -14.15
CA THR A 254 14.41 -23.67 -12.80
C THR A 254 15.25 -22.39 -12.83
N TYR A 255 14.91 -21.42 -11.98
CA TYR A 255 15.60 -20.12 -12.02
C TYR A 255 15.81 -19.52 -10.64
N VAL A 256 16.85 -18.70 -10.54
CA VAL A 256 17.01 -17.67 -9.50
C VAL A 256 16.78 -16.32 -10.16
N ALA A 257 15.90 -15.51 -9.59
CA ALA A 257 15.66 -14.15 -10.05
C ALA A 257 15.93 -13.16 -8.93
N SER A 258 16.58 -12.06 -9.29
CA SER A 258 16.80 -10.93 -8.39
C SER A 258 16.25 -9.64 -8.97
N ASN A 259 15.71 -8.81 -8.10
CA ASN A 259 15.37 -7.43 -8.42
C ASN A 259 16.05 -6.51 -7.41
N ALA A 260 16.95 -5.66 -7.90
CA ALA A 260 17.69 -4.69 -7.12
C ALA A 260 17.21 -3.27 -7.47
N VAL A 261 16.67 -2.53 -6.49
CA VAL A 261 16.24 -1.14 -6.66
C VAL A 261 17.37 -0.20 -6.30
N TRP A 262 17.91 0.53 -7.27
CA TRP A 262 19.12 1.33 -7.11
C TRP A 262 18.86 2.69 -6.48
N LYS A 263 19.80 3.14 -5.64
CA LYS A 263 19.74 4.47 -5.02
C LYS A 263 20.03 5.59 -5.99
N LYS A 264 20.92 5.36 -6.96
CA LYS A 264 21.29 6.33 -8.00
C LYS A 264 21.19 5.64 -9.36
N ARG A 265 20.92 6.42 -10.41
CA ARG A 265 20.95 5.90 -11.78
C ARG A 265 22.33 5.30 -12.08
N PRO A 266 22.42 4.00 -12.44
CA PRO A 266 23.69 3.39 -12.85
C PRO A 266 24.22 4.05 -14.14
N ALA A 267 25.53 4.25 -14.23
CA ALA A 267 26.17 4.68 -15.48
C ALA A 267 26.15 3.59 -16.55
N ASN A 268 26.32 2.32 -16.13
CA ASN A 268 26.19 1.14 -16.98
C ASN A 268 25.38 0.07 -16.25
N TYR A 269 24.24 -0.30 -16.83
CA TYR A 269 23.31 -1.29 -16.26
C TYR A 269 23.85 -2.72 -16.30
N GLU A 270 24.69 -3.04 -17.28
CA GLU A 270 25.32 -4.37 -17.37
C GLU A 270 26.36 -4.55 -16.27
N THR A 271 27.21 -3.54 -16.03
CA THR A 271 28.16 -3.55 -14.91
C THR A 271 27.43 -3.68 -13.57
N ALA A 272 26.35 -2.91 -13.39
CA ALA A 272 25.47 -3.02 -12.22
C ALA A 272 24.88 -4.44 -12.04
N ALA A 273 24.45 -5.08 -13.13
CA ALA A 273 23.94 -6.44 -13.10
C ALA A 273 25.03 -7.47 -12.76
N ARG A 274 26.25 -7.30 -13.29
CA ARG A 274 27.40 -8.16 -12.97
C ARG A 274 27.75 -8.11 -11.47
N GLU A 275 27.72 -6.94 -10.85
CA GLU A 275 27.96 -6.80 -9.41
C GLU A 275 26.92 -7.57 -8.58
N VAL A 276 25.64 -7.46 -8.92
CA VAL A 276 24.57 -8.21 -8.24
C VAL A 276 24.69 -9.72 -8.50
N ALA A 277 24.99 -10.11 -9.74
CA ALA A 277 25.21 -11.51 -10.10
C ALA A 277 26.37 -12.14 -9.32
N LEU A 278 27.49 -11.42 -9.17
CA LEU A 278 28.65 -11.86 -8.38
C LEU A 278 28.25 -12.16 -6.93
N ILE A 279 27.47 -11.27 -6.31
CA ILE A 279 27.01 -11.46 -4.93
C ILE A 279 26.14 -12.71 -4.82
N ILE A 280 25.22 -12.93 -5.77
CA ILE A 280 24.34 -14.11 -5.77
C ILE A 280 25.14 -15.39 -5.99
N LEU A 281 26.09 -15.39 -6.92
CA LEU A 281 26.97 -16.53 -7.20
C LEU A 281 27.79 -16.94 -5.97
N ASN A 282 28.22 -15.98 -5.17
CA ASN A 282 29.03 -16.23 -3.97
C ASN A 282 28.17 -16.60 -2.75
N GLN A 283 26.99 -16.01 -2.60
CA GLN A 283 26.20 -16.08 -1.37
C GLN A 283 25.11 -17.15 -1.40
N TYR A 284 24.57 -17.53 -2.57
CA TYR A 284 23.48 -18.50 -2.69
C TYR A 284 23.99 -19.87 -3.18
N PRO A 285 24.12 -20.89 -2.30
CA PRO A 285 24.72 -22.18 -2.68
C PRO A 285 23.95 -22.92 -3.79
N GLY A 286 22.63 -22.70 -3.87
CA GLY A 286 21.76 -23.37 -4.83
C GLY A 286 21.77 -22.77 -6.24
N VAL A 287 22.52 -21.68 -6.49
CA VAL A 287 22.48 -20.95 -7.77
C VAL A 287 22.95 -21.80 -8.94
N MET A 288 24.04 -22.57 -8.78
CA MET A 288 24.66 -23.33 -9.85
C MET A 288 23.84 -24.54 -10.31
N THR A 289 22.83 -24.94 -9.54
CA THR A 289 21.90 -26.03 -9.90
C THR A 289 20.70 -25.54 -10.70
N LYS A 290 20.65 -24.24 -11.03
CA LYS A 290 19.54 -23.64 -11.78
C LYS A 290 19.92 -23.42 -13.24
N ASP A 291 18.89 -23.45 -14.07
CA ASP A 291 19.04 -23.24 -15.51
C ASP A 291 19.32 -21.77 -15.83
N VAL A 292 18.68 -20.86 -15.07
CA VAL A 292 18.76 -19.41 -15.32
C VAL A 292 19.03 -18.63 -14.03
N LEU A 293 19.97 -17.69 -14.10
CA LEU A 293 20.08 -16.58 -13.17
C LEU A 293 19.64 -15.29 -13.88
N GLU A 294 18.54 -14.71 -13.38
CA GLU A 294 18.00 -13.43 -13.83
C GLU A 294 18.37 -12.32 -12.85
N VAL A 295 18.94 -11.24 -13.37
CA VAL A 295 19.25 -10.04 -12.59
C VAL A 295 18.53 -8.86 -13.20
N THR A 296 17.61 -8.28 -12.43
CA THR A 296 16.87 -7.07 -12.80
C THR A 296 17.38 -5.88 -12.00
N ILE A 297 17.81 -4.86 -12.73
CA ILE A 297 18.20 -3.56 -12.20
C ILE A 297 17.01 -2.62 -12.35
N THR A 298 16.49 -2.14 -11.23
CA THR A 298 15.35 -1.22 -11.18
C THR A 298 15.81 0.15 -10.72
N TYR A 299 15.40 1.20 -11.43
CA TYR A 299 15.58 2.59 -11.00
C TYR A 299 14.27 3.35 -11.15
N GLY A 300 13.85 4.05 -10.09
CA GLY A 300 12.58 4.75 -10.07
C GLY A 300 12.10 5.05 -8.65
N TYR A 301 10.86 5.52 -8.55
CA TYR A 301 10.26 5.95 -7.29
C TYR A 301 8.87 5.37 -7.10
N ASP A 302 8.45 5.29 -5.84
CA ASP A 302 7.08 5.00 -5.44
C ASP A 302 6.72 5.87 -4.25
N ILE A 303 5.80 6.81 -4.47
CA ILE A 303 5.25 7.68 -3.43
C ILE A 303 3.86 7.24 -2.98
N GLY A 304 3.41 6.03 -3.34
CA GLY A 304 2.10 5.47 -3.02
C GLY A 304 0.95 6.02 -3.87
N ILE A 305 0.90 7.35 -4.08
CA ILE A 305 -0.09 8.01 -4.95
C ILE A 305 0.31 7.97 -6.43
N ALA A 306 1.61 7.87 -6.73
CA ALA A 306 2.16 7.73 -8.06
C ALA A 306 3.49 6.96 -7.99
N ARG A 307 3.88 6.32 -9.09
CA ARG A 307 5.13 5.57 -9.21
C ARG A 307 5.61 5.52 -10.65
N ALA A 308 6.91 5.39 -10.83
CA ALA A 308 7.53 5.15 -12.12
C ALA A 308 8.75 4.25 -11.91
N TRP A 309 8.86 3.21 -12.72
CA TRP A 309 9.95 2.23 -12.68
C TRP A 309 10.56 2.06 -14.05
N HIS A 310 11.88 2.07 -14.12
CA HIS A 310 12.62 1.59 -15.26
C HIS A 310 13.38 0.33 -14.85
N ASN A 311 13.19 -0.74 -15.62
CA ASN A 311 13.71 -2.06 -15.33
C ASN A 311 14.62 -2.52 -16.47
N TRP A 312 15.81 -3.00 -16.14
CA TRP A 312 16.75 -3.61 -17.08
C TRP A 312 17.05 -5.02 -16.61
N THR A 313 16.68 -6.01 -17.41
CA THR A 313 16.76 -7.43 -17.03
C THR A 313 17.81 -8.14 -17.86
N PHE A 314 18.73 -8.80 -17.18
CA PHE A 314 19.81 -9.59 -17.78
C PHE A 314 19.62 -11.06 -17.41
N ARG A 315 19.64 -11.94 -18.40
CA ARG A 315 19.34 -13.38 -18.26
C ARG A 315 20.44 -14.23 -18.86
N HIS A 316 21.14 -14.98 -18.02
CA HIS A 316 22.15 -15.94 -18.44
C HIS A 316 22.10 -17.20 -17.57
N SER A 317 22.72 -18.29 -18.02
CA SER A 317 22.98 -19.44 -17.14
C SER A 317 23.98 -19.04 -16.04
N PRO A 318 23.94 -19.67 -14.85
CA PRO A 318 24.90 -19.40 -13.78
C PRO A 318 26.37 -19.54 -14.24
N ALA A 319 26.66 -20.52 -15.11
CA ALA A 319 28.00 -20.71 -15.69
C ALA A 319 28.43 -19.50 -16.54
N LYS A 320 27.55 -19.03 -17.44
CA LYS A 320 27.83 -17.86 -18.27
C LYS A 320 28.01 -16.58 -17.44
N TRP A 321 27.25 -16.42 -16.35
CA TRP A 321 27.46 -15.31 -15.43
C TRP A 321 28.86 -15.35 -14.79
N LYS A 322 29.36 -16.53 -14.43
CA LYS A 322 30.71 -16.69 -13.88
C LYS A 322 31.78 -16.19 -14.86
N ASP A 323 31.61 -16.50 -16.14
CA ASP A 323 32.51 -16.04 -17.20
C ASP A 323 32.43 -14.51 -17.37
N VAL A 324 31.22 -13.96 -17.50
CA VAL A 324 30.99 -12.52 -17.74
C VAL A 324 31.47 -11.64 -16.57
N VAL A 325 31.33 -12.13 -15.35
CA VAL A 325 31.77 -11.43 -14.13
C VAL A 325 33.29 -11.46 -13.96
N SER A 326 33.98 -12.47 -14.53
CA SER A 326 35.45 -12.56 -14.49
C SER A 326 36.17 -11.62 -15.48
N LEU A 327 35.43 -10.98 -16.40
CA LEU A 327 36.00 -10.08 -17.41
C LEU A 327 36.25 -8.66 -16.84
N PRO A 328 37.39 -8.01 -17.17
CA PRO A 328 37.63 -6.60 -16.81
C PRO A 328 36.55 -5.68 -17.37
N VAL A 329 36.19 -4.64 -16.61
CA VAL A 329 35.08 -3.71 -16.90
C VAL A 329 35.29 -2.89 -18.19
N GLU A 330 36.51 -2.83 -18.72
CA GLU A 330 36.87 -2.00 -19.89
C GLU A 330 36.32 -2.46 -21.25
N ASN A 331 35.81 -3.70 -21.38
CA ASN A 331 35.43 -4.25 -22.70
C ASN A 331 33.91 -4.39 -22.95
N ALA A 332 33.05 -3.78 -22.13
CA ALA A 332 31.59 -3.78 -22.34
C ALA A 332 31.07 -2.54 -23.09
N GLY A 333 31.96 -1.87 -23.84
CA GLY A 333 31.60 -0.84 -24.81
C GLY A 333 31.67 -1.42 -26.22
N VAL A 334 30.58 -1.29 -26.97
CA VAL A 334 30.45 -1.57 -28.41
C VAL A 334 30.23 -3.04 -28.78
N ARG A 335 28.97 -3.47 -28.79
CA ARG A 335 28.36 -4.03 -30.01
C ARG A 335 26.97 -3.45 -30.19
N GLN A 336 26.78 -2.82 -31.35
CA GLN A 336 25.56 -2.16 -31.82
C GLN A 336 24.41 -3.15 -31.98
#